data_AF-A0A2A5LUT2-F1
#
_entry.id   AF-A0A2A5LUT2-F1
#
_cell.length_a   1.000
_cell.length_b   1.000
_cell.length_c   1.000
_cell.angle_alpha   90.00
_cell.angle_beta   90.00
_cell.angle_gamma   90.00
#
_symmetry.space_group_name_H-M   'P 1'
#
loop_
_entity.id
_entity.type
_entity.pdbx_description
1 polymer ?
#
loop_
_entity_poly.entity_id
_entity_poly.type
_entity_poly.pdbx_seq_one_letter_code
_entity_poly.pdbx_strand_id
1 'polypeptide(L)'
;MSECYKSGHFQKYFNENMDALGLPYPTSFFDSYNATVAHLTVMVDAIKTLGKGATVAELIGATTGLERLKIAAAFGASAYVGAVIGSLAVATGRSLGCGSRISDLFVIVEKNKLPLESIHGFYARNPQILDLNHPFRSSFGVRVKTTPESFEYA
;
A
#
# COMPACT_ATOMS: atom_id res chain seq x y z
N MET A 1 -22.20 14.80 15.38
CA MET A 1 -21.02 14.25 14.70
C MET A 1 -20.34 13.30 15.67
N SER A 2 -20.63 12.01 15.58
CA SER A 2 -20.03 10.98 16.42
C SER A 2 -18.60 10.70 15.93
N GLU A 3 -17.63 10.74 16.83
CA GLU A 3 -16.20 10.57 16.57
C GLU A 3 -15.90 9.23 15.85
N CYS A 4 -15.62 9.28 14.55
CA CYS A 4 -15.08 8.13 13.80
C CYS A 4 -13.57 7.95 14.07
N TYR A 5 -12.87 8.99 14.55
CA TYR A 5 -11.46 8.91 14.92
C TYR A 5 -11.31 8.29 16.30
N LYS A 6 -11.03 6.98 16.32
CA LYS A 6 -10.40 6.35 17.47
C LYS A 6 -8.91 6.19 17.17
N SER A 7 -8.09 7.06 17.76
CA SER A 7 -6.64 6.89 17.78
C SER A 7 -6.30 5.45 18.20
N GLY A 8 -5.43 4.79 17.42
CA GLY A 8 -5.09 3.36 17.59
C GLY A 8 -5.79 2.39 16.63
N HIS A 9 -6.87 2.78 15.94
CA HIS A 9 -7.51 1.90 14.95
C HIS A 9 -6.90 1.96 13.55
N PHE A 10 -6.11 2.99 13.23
CA PHE A 10 -5.42 3.11 11.94
C PHE A 10 -4.58 1.88 11.65
N GLN A 11 -3.64 1.56 12.56
CA GLN A 11 -2.75 0.42 12.43
C GLN A 11 -3.55 -0.87 12.27
N LYS A 12 -4.59 -1.06 13.09
CA LYS A 12 -5.48 -2.21 12.99
C LYS A 12 -6.09 -2.35 11.59
N TYR A 13 -6.67 -1.30 11.04
CA TYR A 13 -7.32 -1.36 9.73
C TYR A 13 -6.34 -1.48 8.56
N PHE A 14 -5.14 -0.91 8.69
CA PHE A 14 -4.06 -1.09 7.73
C PHE A 14 -3.62 -2.56 7.69
N ASN A 15 -3.35 -3.11 8.86
CA ASN A 15 -2.94 -4.50 9.07
C ASN A 15 -3.97 -5.48 8.51
N GLU A 16 -5.26 -5.31 8.88
CA GLU A 16 -6.36 -6.12 8.37
C GLU A 16 -6.42 -6.11 6.83
N ASN A 17 -6.19 -4.95 6.20
CA ASN A 17 -6.24 -4.84 4.75
C ASN A 17 -5.06 -5.57 4.07
N MET A 18 -3.85 -5.41 4.61
CA MET A 18 -2.65 -6.08 4.10
C MET A 18 -2.71 -7.60 4.32
N ASP A 19 -3.19 -8.05 5.48
CA ASP A 19 -3.42 -9.47 5.78
C ASP A 19 -4.44 -10.08 4.81
N ALA A 20 -5.55 -9.39 4.56
CA ALA A 20 -6.56 -9.82 3.60
C ALA A 20 -6.04 -9.90 2.16
N LEU A 21 -4.97 -9.16 1.84
CA LEU A 21 -4.27 -9.22 0.56
C LEU A 21 -3.18 -10.29 0.53
N GLY A 22 -2.88 -10.96 1.65
CA GLY A 22 -1.79 -11.93 1.75
C GLY A 22 -0.41 -11.28 1.66
N LEU A 23 -0.28 -10.02 2.09
CA LEU A 23 0.96 -9.26 2.03
C LEU A 23 1.57 -9.12 3.42
N PRO A 24 2.88 -9.39 3.56
CA PRO A 24 3.56 -9.18 4.83
C PRO A 24 3.82 -7.69 5.08
N TYR A 25 3.75 -7.26 6.33
CA TYR A 25 4.03 -5.88 6.74
C TYR A 25 4.67 -5.83 8.14
N PRO A 26 5.62 -4.93 8.40
CA PRO A 26 6.13 -4.72 9.75
C PRO A 26 5.16 -3.79 10.50
N THR A 27 4.54 -4.27 11.57
CA THR A 27 3.53 -3.51 12.35
C THR A 27 4.07 -2.16 12.83
N SER A 28 5.33 -2.09 13.24
CA SER A 28 5.98 -0.83 13.71
C SER A 28 6.25 0.18 12.59
N PHE A 29 6.17 -0.23 11.33
CA PHE A 29 6.53 0.59 10.17
C PHE A 29 5.30 1.30 9.60
N PHE A 30 4.10 0.76 9.83
CA PHE A 30 2.84 1.32 9.36
C PHE A 30 1.87 1.61 10.52
N ASP A 31 2.43 2.07 11.65
CA ASP A 31 1.69 2.27 12.91
C ASP A 31 0.74 3.48 12.89
N SER A 32 1.02 4.45 12.02
CA SER A 32 0.31 5.72 11.97
C SER A 32 0.28 6.26 10.54
N TYR A 33 -0.69 7.12 10.26
CA TYR A 33 -0.83 7.77 8.95
C TYR A 33 0.47 8.47 8.53
N ASN A 34 1.08 9.25 9.44
CA ASN A 34 2.28 10.04 9.13
C ASN A 34 3.51 9.15 8.87
N ALA A 35 3.70 8.09 9.66
CA ALA A 35 4.79 7.15 9.43
C ALA A 35 4.61 6.44 8.09
N THR A 36 3.41 5.92 7.81
CA THR A 36 3.09 5.26 6.55
C THR A 36 3.33 6.16 5.33
N VAL A 37 2.90 7.43 5.39
CA VAL A 37 3.14 8.40 4.31
C VAL A 37 4.63 8.68 4.13
N ALA A 38 5.37 8.91 5.22
CA ALA A 38 6.81 9.18 5.14
C ALA A 38 7.56 8.03 4.47
N HIS A 39 7.23 6.80 4.83
CA HIS A 39 7.81 5.62 4.24
C HIS A 39 7.39 5.41 2.78
N LEU A 40 6.12 5.65 2.45
CA LEU A 40 5.63 5.56 1.07
C LEU A 40 6.38 6.51 0.13
N THR A 41 6.67 7.74 0.57
CA THR A 41 7.45 8.68 -0.24
C THR A 41 8.83 8.12 -0.58
N VAL A 42 9.53 7.56 0.42
CA VAL A 42 10.83 6.92 0.21
C VAL A 42 10.73 5.74 -0.75
N MET A 43 9.71 4.89 -0.59
CA MET A 43 9.49 3.74 -1.47
C MET A 43 9.21 4.16 -2.92
N VAL A 44 8.37 5.17 -3.12
CA VAL A 44 8.02 5.64 -4.47
C VAL A 44 9.24 6.28 -5.14
N ASP A 45 10.03 7.09 -4.42
CA ASP A 45 11.23 7.68 -4.99
C ASP A 45 12.27 6.61 -5.36
N ALA A 46 12.42 5.56 -4.55
CA ALA A 46 13.29 4.45 -4.87
C ALA A 46 12.80 3.64 -6.08
N ILE A 47 11.49 3.43 -6.24
CA ILE A 47 10.93 2.78 -7.45
C ILE A 47 11.23 3.59 -8.71
N LYS A 48 11.16 4.93 -8.66
CA LYS A 48 11.53 5.76 -9.82
C LYS A 48 12.97 5.54 -10.25
N THR A 49 13.88 5.30 -9.29
CA THR A 49 15.29 5.07 -9.57
C THR A 49 15.56 3.64 -10.05
N LEU A 50 14.91 2.64 -9.45
CA LEU A 50 15.14 1.22 -9.74
C LEU A 50 14.37 0.73 -10.97
N GLY A 51 13.27 1.38 -11.33
CA GLY A 51 12.40 0.99 -12.43
C GLY A 51 11.27 0.05 -12.01
N LYS A 52 10.42 -0.26 -12.99
CA LYS A 52 9.05 -0.81 -12.80
C LYS A 52 9.04 -2.24 -12.27
N GLY A 53 10.01 -3.04 -12.71
CA GLY A 53 10.19 -4.45 -12.33
C GLY A 53 11.02 -4.68 -11.07
N ALA A 54 11.35 -3.61 -10.34
CA ALA A 54 12.09 -3.73 -9.10
C ALA A 54 11.34 -4.59 -8.09
N THR A 55 12.08 -5.37 -7.32
CA THR A 55 11.61 -6.14 -6.17
C THR A 55 11.71 -5.32 -4.89
N VAL A 56 10.96 -5.70 -3.86
CA VAL A 56 11.13 -5.10 -2.53
C VAL A 56 12.55 -5.36 -2.00
N ALA A 57 13.21 -6.45 -2.40
CA ALA A 57 14.63 -6.67 -2.05
C ALA A 57 15.53 -5.55 -2.58
N GLU A 58 15.36 -5.17 -3.85
CA GLU A 58 16.11 -4.06 -4.47
C GLU A 58 15.73 -2.73 -3.86
N LEU A 59 14.45 -2.52 -3.54
CA LEU A 59 13.95 -1.36 -2.81
C LEU A 59 14.67 -1.17 -1.47
N ILE A 60 14.79 -2.25 -0.69
CA ILE A 60 15.50 -2.27 0.59
C ILE A 60 16.99 -1.98 0.38
N GLY A 61 17.61 -2.52 -0.67
CA GLY A 61 19.01 -2.24 -1.01
C GLY A 61 19.27 -0.78 -1.39
N ALA A 62 18.29 -0.13 -2.01
CA ALA A 62 18.40 1.26 -2.48
C ALA A 62 18.04 2.33 -1.43
N THR A 63 17.48 1.93 -0.28
CA THR A 63 16.94 2.87 0.70
C THR A 63 17.42 2.57 2.11
N THR A 64 17.72 3.62 2.87
CA THR A 64 18.03 3.49 4.30
C THR A 64 16.72 3.45 5.10
N GLY A 65 16.58 2.52 6.03
CA GLY A 65 15.39 2.42 6.90
C GLY A 65 14.30 1.44 6.44
N LEU A 66 14.40 0.85 5.24
CA LEU A 66 13.48 -0.21 4.81
C LEU A 66 13.92 -1.62 5.24
N GLU A 67 14.97 -1.76 6.06
CA GLU A 67 15.51 -3.07 6.46
C GLU A 67 14.50 -3.90 7.27
N ARG A 68 13.44 -3.27 7.79
CA ARG A 68 12.32 -3.94 8.46
C ARG A 68 11.37 -4.65 7.50
N LEU A 69 11.40 -4.33 6.21
CA LEU A 69 10.56 -4.94 5.16
C LEU A 69 11.14 -6.22 4.55
N LYS A 70 12.21 -6.81 5.12
CA LYS A 70 12.84 -8.04 4.60
C LYS A 70 11.85 -9.19 4.34
N ILE A 71 10.77 -9.25 5.12
CA ILE A 71 9.70 -10.24 4.94
C ILE A 71 8.95 -10.11 3.60
N ALA A 72 8.99 -8.93 2.99
CA ALA A 72 8.37 -8.62 1.70
C ALA A 72 9.36 -8.69 0.53
N ALA A 73 10.62 -9.08 0.74
CA ALA A 73 11.70 -9.00 -0.28
C ALA A 73 11.36 -9.66 -1.63
N ALA A 74 10.58 -10.76 -1.60
CA ALA A 74 10.19 -11.51 -2.81
C ALA A 74 9.01 -10.90 -3.61
N PHE A 75 8.43 -9.80 -3.14
CA PHE A 75 7.29 -9.14 -3.81
C PHE A 75 7.80 -8.09 -4.80
N GLY A 76 7.07 -7.89 -5.90
CA GLY A 76 7.31 -6.75 -6.79
C GLY A 76 7.11 -5.43 -6.03
N ALA A 77 8.07 -4.52 -6.11
CA ALA A 77 8.08 -3.25 -5.38
C ALA A 77 6.88 -2.39 -5.73
N SER A 78 6.60 -2.23 -7.03
CA SER A 78 5.44 -1.47 -7.54
C SER A 78 4.14 -1.98 -6.94
N ALA A 79 3.90 -3.29 -7.05
CA ALA A 79 2.69 -3.92 -6.53
C ALA A 79 2.55 -3.78 -5.01
N TYR A 80 3.65 -3.98 -4.27
CA TYR A 80 3.70 -3.83 -2.82
C TYR A 80 3.36 -2.40 -2.40
N VAL A 81 4.01 -1.42 -3.01
CA VAL A 81 3.76 0.01 -2.74
C VAL A 81 2.33 0.40 -3.08
N GLY A 82 1.77 -0.08 -4.20
CA GLY A 82 0.36 0.14 -4.56
C GLY A 82 -0.62 -0.44 -3.53
N ALA A 83 -0.29 -1.59 -2.95
CA ALA A 83 -1.08 -2.18 -1.87
C ALA A 83 -0.94 -1.41 -0.54
N VAL A 84 0.25 -0.88 -0.23
CA VAL A 84 0.46 -0.01 0.94
C VAL A 84 -0.35 1.30 0.79
N ILE A 85 -0.36 1.92 -0.39
CA ILE A 85 -1.17 3.12 -0.66
C ILE A 85 -2.67 2.80 -0.52
N GLY A 86 -3.12 1.66 -1.04
CA GLY A 86 -4.51 1.26 -0.93
C GLY A 86 -4.92 0.95 0.52
N SER A 87 -4.02 0.31 1.27
CA SER A 87 -4.23 0.02 2.70
C SER A 87 -4.20 1.30 3.55
N LEU A 88 -3.37 2.28 3.20
CA LEU A 88 -3.40 3.62 3.78
C LEU A 88 -4.76 4.28 3.54
N ALA A 89 -5.31 4.20 2.32
CA ALA A 89 -6.63 4.74 2.00
C ALA A 89 -7.76 4.04 2.77
N VAL A 90 -7.75 2.70 2.82
CA VAL A 90 -8.72 1.91 3.59
C VAL A 90 -8.66 2.25 5.07
N ALA A 91 -7.47 2.28 5.65
CA ALA A 91 -7.27 2.59 7.07
C ALA A 91 -7.71 4.01 7.40
N THR A 92 -7.38 4.98 6.54
CA THR A 92 -7.76 6.39 6.71
C THR A 92 -9.27 6.57 6.59
N GLY A 93 -9.91 6.01 5.55
CA GLY A 93 -11.36 6.09 5.38
C GLY A 93 -12.13 5.44 6.54
N ARG A 94 -11.69 4.26 6.99
CA ARG A 94 -12.28 3.58 8.17
C ARG A 94 -12.02 4.32 9.48
N SER A 95 -10.91 5.06 9.61
CA SER A 95 -10.55 5.79 10.83
C SER A 95 -11.04 7.24 10.87
N LEU A 96 -11.36 7.86 9.74
CA LEU A 96 -11.78 9.28 9.66
C LEU A 96 -13.20 9.45 9.14
N GLY A 97 -13.63 8.64 8.16
CA GLY A 97 -14.87 8.82 7.41
C GLY A 97 -15.95 7.76 7.65
N CYS A 98 -15.74 6.84 8.60
CA CYS A 98 -16.63 5.69 8.82
C CYS A 98 -16.87 4.82 7.56
N GLY A 99 -15.93 4.83 6.59
CA GLY A 99 -15.96 4.02 5.36
C GLY A 99 -14.79 4.33 4.41
N SER A 100 -14.34 3.35 3.62
CA SER A 100 -13.22 3.50 2.68
C SER A 100 -13.72 3.74 1.26
N ARG A 101 -13.74 5.00 0.81
CA ARG A 101 -14.13 5.34 -0.56
C ARG A 101 -12.89 5.56 -1.42
N ILE A 102 -12.99 5.28 -2.71
CA ILE A 102 -11.93 5.58 -3.67
C ILE A 102 -11.59 7.09 -3.72
N SER A 103 -12.53 7.95 -3.32
CA SER A 103 -12.28 9.39 -3.12
C SER A 103 -11.20 9.67 -2.07
N ASP A 104 -11.12 8.86 -1.01
CA ASP A 104 -10.10 9.02 0.04
C ASP A 104 -8.71 8.71 -0.51
N LEU A 105 -8.61 7.73 -1.40
CA LEU A 105 -7.38 7.41 -2.12
C LEU A 105 -6.92 8.60 -2.97
N PHE A 106 -7.80 9.20 -3.77
CA PHE A 106 -7.44 10.35 -4.62
C PHE A 106 -6.95 11.54 -3.79
N VAL A 107 -7.65 11.86 -2.69
CA VAL A 107 -7.23 12.93 -1.77
C VAL A 107 -5.86 12.64 -1.17
N ILE A 108 -5.57 11.40 -0.77
CA ILE A 108 -4.27 11.01 -0.23
C ILE A 108 -3.17 11.13 -1.28
N VAL A 109 -3.41 10.65 -2.50
CA VAL A 109 -2.43 10.72 -3.59
C VAL A 109 -2.12 12.18 -3.95
N GLU A 110 -3.14 13.01 -4.09
CA GLU A 110 -3.01 14.42 -4.46
C GLU A 110 -2.35 15.24 -3.33
N LYS A 111 -2.83 15.09 -2.08
CA LYS A 111 -2.31 15.80 -0.91
C LYS A 111 -0.83 15.49 -0.65
N ASN A 112 -0.43 14.24 -0.83
CA ASN A 112 0.95 13.81 -0.56
C ASN A 112 1.83 13.82 -1.82
N LYS A 113 1.31 14.34 -2.95
CA LYS A 113 2.01 14.43 -4.24
C LYS A 113 2.64 13.11 -4.67
N LEU A 114 1.99 11.98 -4.39
CA LEU A 114 2.53 10.65 -4.67
C LEU A 114 2.58 10.44 -6.20
N PRO A 115 3.78 10.39 -6.80
CA PRO A 115 3.94 10.42 -8.26
C PRO A 115 3.79 9.00 -8.81
N LEU A 116 2.58 8.71 -9.29
CA LEU A 116 2.26 7.42 -9.90
C LEU A 116 1.37 7.68 -11.12
N GLU A 117 1.98 7.98 -12.27
CA GLU A 117 1.30 8.33 -13.53
C GLU A 117 0.23 7.31 -13.97
N SER A 118 0.24 6.08 -13.44
CA SER A 118 -0.75 5.03 -13.75
C SER A 118 -1.50 4.46 -12.53
N ILE A 119 -1.55 5.18 -11.40
CA ILE A 119 -2.22 4.62 -10.20
C ILE A 119 -3.69 4.25 -10.45
N HIS A 120 -4.37 5.01 -11.33
CA HIS A 120 -5.75 4.73 -11.74
C HIS A 120 -5.85 3.38 -12.46
N GLY A 121 -4.94 3.11 -13.40
CA GLY A 121 -4.91 1.85 -14.15
C GLY A 121 -4.57 0.67 -13.24
N PHE A 122 -3.69 0.87 -12.25
CA PHE A 122 -3.39 -0.13 -11.24
C PHE A 122 -4.62 -0.51 -10.43
N TYR A 123 -5.35 0.46 -9.86
CA TYR A 123 -6.53 0.17 -9.05
C TYR A 123 -7.73 -0.32 -9.87
N ALA A 124 -7.85 0.08 -11.14
CA ALA A 124 -8.84 -0.48 -12.05
C ALA A 124 -8.60 -1.98 -12.30
N ARG A 125 -7.34 -2.41 -12.41
CA ARG A 125 -6.95 -3.83 -12.54
C ARG A 125 -6.92 -4.58 -11.21
N ASN A 126 -6.87 -3.86 -10.09
CA ASN A 126 -6.73 -4.42 -8.76
C ASN A 126 -7.78 -3.86 -7.77
N PRO A 127 -9.08 -3.96 -8.09
CA PRO A 127 -10.14 -3.41 -7.25
C PRO A 127 -10.16 -4.06 -5.86
N GLN A 128 -9.71 -5.31 -5.76
CA GLN A 128 -9.61 -6.06 -4.50
C GLN A 128 -8.72 -5.40 -3.44
N ILE A 129 -7.89 -4.41 -3.78
CA ILE A 129 -7.12 -3.66 -2.78
C ILE A 129 -8.03 -2.76 -1.95
N LEU A 130 -9.06 -2.18 -2.58
CA LEU A 130 -9.99 -1.21 -1.97
C LEU A 130 -11.35 -1.83 -1.63
N ASP A 131 -11.85 -2.74 -2.47
CA ASP A 131 -13.13 -3.42 -2.25
C ASP A 131 -12.98 -4.56 -1.24
N LEU A 132 -13.40 -4.30 -0.01
CA LEU A 132 -13.32 -5.22 1.13
C LEU A 132 -14.14 -6.51 0.93
N ASN A 133 -15.12 -6.52 0.02
CA ASN A 133 -15.98 -7.67 -0.25
C ASN A 133 -15.54 -8.48 -1.47
N HIS A 134 -14.44 -8.11 -2.11
CA HIS A 134 -13.99 -8.78 -3.32
C HIS A 134 -13.62 -10.26 -3.03
N PRO A 135 -14.13 -11.24 -3.78
CA PRO A 135 -13.97 -12.67 -3.44
C PRO A 135 -12.53 -13.18 -3.52
N PHE A 136 -11.67 -12.51 -4.30
CA PHE A 136 -10.29 -12.95 -4.58
C PHE A 136 -9.20 -12.11 -3.89
N ARG A 137 -9.50 -11.41 -2.78
CA ARG A 137 -8.52 -10.56 -2.07
C ARG A 137 -7.25 -11.31 -1.68
N SER A 138 -7.39 -12.50 -1.10
CA SER A 138 -6.26 -13.32 -0.63
C SER A 138 -5.34 -13.81 -1.75
N SER A 139 -5.82 -13.84 -2.99
CA SER A 139 -5.00 -14.25 -4.15
C SER A 139 -4.00 -13.17 -4.59
N PHE A 140 -4.18 -11.93 -4.13
CA PHE A 140 -3.33 -10.80 -4.56
C PHE A 140 -1.87 -11.04 -4.22
N GLY A 141 -1.53 -11.33 -2.97
CA GLY A 141 -0.16 -11.55 -2.52
C GLY A 141 0.52 -12.72 -3.23
N VAL A 142 -0.23 -13.79 -3.50
CA VAL A 142 0.26 -14.92 -4.31
C VAL A 142 0.64 -14.44 -5.71
N ARG A 143 -0.26 -13.71 -6.39
CA ARG A 143 -0.01 -13.18 -7.73
C ARG A 143 1.16 -12.20 -7.78
N VAL A 144 1.30 -11.34 -6.77
CA VAL A 144 2.43 -10.39 -6.69
C VAL A 144 3.76 -11.14 -6.55
N LYS A 145 3.78 -12.28 -5.86
CA LYS A 145 4.97 -13.11 -5.69
C LYS A 145 5.28 -13.94 -6.95
N THR A 146 4.28 -14.47 -7.63
CA THR A 146 4.46 -15.39 -8.77
C THR A 146 4.55 -14.68 -10.11
N THR A 147 3.99 -13.47 -10.22
CA THR A 147 3.84 -12.76 -11.50
C THR A 147 3.97 -11.24 -11.29
N PRO A 148 5.10 -10.77 -10.72
CA PRO A 148 5.29 -9.36 -10.34
C PRO A 148 5.10 -8.39 -11.51
N GLU A 149 5.45 -8.80 -12.73
CA GLU A 149 5.35 -7.98 -13.96
C GLU A 149 3.89 -7.61 -14.31
N SER A 150 2.90 -8.42 -13.90
CA SER A 150 1.47 -8.13 -14.13
C SER A 150 0.93 -6.94 -13.32
N PHE A 151 1.74 -6.41 -12.40
CA PHE A 151 1.40 -5.32 -11.50
C PHE A 151 2.27 -4.08 -11.70
N GLU A 152 3.02 -3.99 -12.80
CA GLU A 152 3.81 -2.80 -13.11
C GLU A 152 2.90 -1.62 -13.49
N TYR A 153 3.13 -0.46 -12.88
CA TYR A 153 2.35 0.76 -13.11
C TYR A 153 3.08 2.08 -12.86
N ALA A 154 4.28 2.06 -12.26
CA ALA A 154 5.23 3.17 -12.39
C ALA A 154 5.98 3.00 -13.70
#